data_AF-A0A8H7GV76-F1
#
_entry.id   AF-A0A8H7GV76-F1
#
_cell.length_a   1.000
_cell.length_b   1.000
_cell.length_c   1.000
_cell.angle_alpha   90.00
_cell.angle_beta   90.00
_cell.angle_gamma   90.00
#
_symmetry.space_group_name_H-M   'P 1'
#
loop_
_entity.id
_entity.type
_entity.pdbx_description
1 polymer ?
#
loop_
_entity_poly.entity_id
_entity_poly.type
_entity_poly.pdbx_seq_one_letter_code
_entity_poly.pdbx_strand_id
1 'polypeptide(L)'
;MRTSQILRLAAKKNNASPKVPVPVEMYPLFAAVGVAVCSLGYFTYRHFAYDQQLRLWKNPNLSNLDAVLNKATEDEKADSSE
;
A
#
# COMPACT_ATOMS: atom_id res chain seq x y z
N MET A 1 22.42 -34.98 42.32
CA MET A 1 21.59 -34.37 41.25
C MET A 1 20.85 -33.17 41.84
N ARG A 2 20.94 -31.97 41.25
CA ARG A 2 20.24 -30.77 41.77
C ARG A 2 18.84 -30.72 41.18
N THR A 3 17.81 -30.90 42.01
CA THR A 3 16.39 -30.84 41.65
C THR A 3 16.01 -29.54 40.92
N SER A 4 16.63 -28.41 41.29
CA SER A 4 16.47 -27.12 40.63
C SER A 4 16.92 -27.12 39.16
N GLN A 5 17.92 -27.92 38.79
CA GLN A 5 18.38 -28.04 37.41
C GLN A 5 17.40 -28.86 36.55
N ILE A 6 16.76 -29.87 37.13
CA ILE A 6 15.77 -30.70 36.45
C ILE A 6 14.51 -29.87 36.14
N LEU A 7 14.04 -29.09 37.12
CA LEU A 7 12.91 -28.17 36.93
C LEU A 7 13.23 -27.09 35.89
N ARG A 8 14.44 -26.54 35.90
CA ARG A 8 14.89 -25.56 34.90
C ARG A 8 14.98 -26.16 33.49
N LEU A 9 15.41 -27.41 33.34
CA LEU A 9 15.45 -28.11 32.05
C LEU A 9 14.05 -28.46 31.54
N ALA A 10 13.12 -28.85 32.42
CA ALA A 10 11.71 -29.09 32.07
C ALA A 10 11.00 -27.79 31.66
N ALA A 11 11.22 -26.69 32.39
CA ALA A 11 10.72 -25.38 32.03
C ALA A 11 11.33 -24.87 30.72
N LYS A 12 12.63 -25.12 30.47
CA LYS A 12 13.26 -24.80 29.19
C LYS A 12 12.67 -25.64 28.05
N LYS A 13 12.33 -26.92 28.26
CA LYS A 13 11.65 -27.74 27.22
C LYS A 13 10.25 -27.23 26.88
N ASN A 14 9.52 -26.71 27.86
CA ASN A 14 8.17 -26.15 27.65
C ASN A 14 8.18 -24.71 27.11
N ASN A 15 9.25 -23.94 27.36
CA ASN A 15 9.39 -22.53 26.95
C ASN A 15 10.38 -22.30 25.78
N ALA A 16 11.13 -23.30 25.32
CA ALA A 16 12.17 -23.14 24.27
C ALA A 16 11.63 -23.12 22.83
N SER A 17 10.31 -23.03 22.64
CA SER A 17 9.78 -22.68 21.35
C SER A 17 8.40 -22.07 21.51
N PRO A 18 8.17 -20.81 21.09
CA PRO A 18 6.93 -20.52 20.41
C PRO A 18 7.04 -21.26 19.07
N LYS A 19 6.95 -22.59 19.09
CA LYS A 19 6.66 -23.38 17.90
C LYS A 19 5.21 -23.05 17.66
N VAL A 20 4.93 -21.90 17.06
CA VAL A 20 3.56 -21.49 16.70
C VAL A 20 3.07 -22.68 15.87
N PRO A 21 2.23 -23.57 16.43
CA PRO A 21 1.72 -24.70 15.70
C PRO A 21 0.57 -24.08 14.94
N VAL A 22 0.89 -23.28 13.91
CA VAL A 22 -0.14 -22.69 13.07
C VAL A 22 -0.94 -23.87 12.54
N PRO A 23 -2.21 -24.01 12.92
CA PRO A 23 -3.02 -25.12 12.46
C PRO A 23 -3.01 -25.10 10.95
N VAL A 24 -2.89 -26.26 10.32
CA VAL A 24 -2.83 -26.42 8.86
C VAL A 24 -4.05 -25.76 8.18
N GLU A 25 -5.17 -25.73 8.91
CA GLU A 25 -6.44 -25.11 8.53
C GLU A 25 -6.36 -23.57 8.40
N MET A 26 -5.38 -22.91 9.02
CA MET A 26 -5.21 -21.46 8.94
C MET A 26 -4.36 -21.00 7.74
N TYR A 27 -3.61 -21.90 7.09
CA TYR A 27 -2.83 -21.56 5.89
C TYR A 27 -3.62 -20.91 4.74
N PRO A 28 -4.87 -21.33 4.41
CA PRO A 28 -5.64 -20.61 3.39
C PRO A 28 -5.91 -19.15 3.78
N LEU A 29 -6.10 -18.85 5.06
CA LEU A 29 -6.31 -17.49 5.53
C LEU A 29 -5.03 -16.65 5.44
N PHE A 30 -3.87 -17.24 5.77
CA PHE A 30 -2.57 -16.57 5.59
C PHE A 30 -2.22 -16.35 4.11
N ALA A 31 -2.56 -17.31 3.24
CA ALA A 31 -2.39 -17.16 1.79
C ALA A 31 -3.26 -16.01 1.25
N ALA A 32 -4.53 -15.94 1.66
CA ALA A 32 -5.44 -14.86 1.27
C ALA A 32 -4.91 -13.48 1.73
N VAL A 33 -4.45 -13.37 2.97
CA VAL A 33 -3.84 -12.14 3.50
C VAL A 33 -2.56 -11.79 2.75
N GLY A 34 -1.72 -12.77 2.42
CA GLY A 34 -0.52 -12.56 1.61
C GLY A 34 -0.84 -12.01 0.21
N VAL A 35 -1.81 -12.61 -0.47
CA VAL A 35 -2.28 -12.13 -1.78
C VAL A 35 -2.87 -10.72 -1.66
N ALA A 36 -3.63 -10.43 -0.60
CA ALA A 36 -4.18 -9.10 -0.35
C ALA A 36 -3.06 -8.05 -0.17
N VAL A 37 -2.01 -8.36 0.59
CA VAL A 37 -0.89 -7.43 0.79
C VAL A 37 -0.07 -7.23 -0.49
N CYS A 38 0.24 -8.30 -1.22
CA CYS A 38 0.97 -8.21 -2.48
C CYS A 38 0.17 -7.45 -3.56
N SER A 39 -1.12 -7.72 -3.67
CA SER A 39 -2.00 -7.00 -4.62
C SER A 39 -2.15 -5.54 -4.22
N LEU A 40 -2.36 -5.24 -2.94
CA LEU A 40 -2.41 -3.86 -2.45
C LEU A 40 -1.13 -3.11 -2.79
N GLY A 41 0.05 -3.69 -2.55
CA GLY A 41 1.32 -3.07 -2.93
C GLY A 41 1.45 -2.81 -4.43
N TYR A 42 1.11 -3.80 -5.26
CA TYR A 42 1.16 -3.67 -6.72
C TYR A 42 0.19 -2.60 -7.23
N PHE A 43 -1.08 -2.63 -6.81
CA PHE A 43 -2.08 -1.66 -7.24
C PHE A 43 -1.79 -0.26 -6.72
N THR A 44 -1.33 -0.12 -5.48
CA THR A 44 -0.98 1.19 -4.90
C THR A 44 0.20 1.79 -5.65
N TYR A 45 1.25 1.01 -5.94
CA TYR A 45 2.38 1.49 -6.75
C TYR A 45 1.94 1.87 -8.16
N ARG A 46 1.15 1.00 -8.83
CA ARG A 46 0.64 1.28 -10.18
C ARG A 46 -0.23 2.53 -10.21
N HIS A 47 -1.09 2.72 -9.21
CA HIS A 47 -1.93 3.90 -9.09
C HIS A 47 -1.05 5.13 -8.93
N PHE A 48 -0.12 5.17 -7.97
CA PHE A 48 0.72 6.36 -7.79
C PHE A 48 1.73 6.64 -8.92
N ALA A 49 2.21 5.62 -9.64
CA ALA A 49 3.18 5.81 -10.70
C ALA A 49 2.54 6.26 -12.03
N TYR A 50 1.32 5.80 -12.32
CA TYR A 50 0.67 6.02 -13.63
C TYR A 50 -0.58 6.91 -13.55
N ASP A 51 -1.09 7.21 -12.35
CA ASP A 51 -2.20 8.13 -12.20
C ASP A 51 -1.76 9.54 -12.58
N GLN A 52 -2.33 10.01 -13.69
CA GLN A 52 -2.10 11.32 -14.26
C GLN A 52 -2.82 12.42 -13.47
N GLN A 53 -3.53 12.11 -12.38
CA GLN A 53 -4.21 13.10 -11.54
C GLN A 53 -3.39 13.50 -10.30
N LEU A 54 -2.41 12.69 -9.87
CA LEU A 54 -1.65 12.95 -8.64
C LEU A 54 -0.30 13.66 -8.92
N ARG A 55 -0.17 14.88 -8.39
CA ARG A 55 0.94 15.82 -8.63
C ARG A 55 2.22 15.51 -7.83
N LEU A 56 2.68 14.25 -7.80
CA LEU A 56 3.71 13.82 -6.85
C LEU A 56 5.17 14.00 -7.30
N TRP A 57 5.48 14.14 -8.60
CA TRP A 57 6.89 14.24 -9.00
C TRP A 57 7.24 15.24 -10.11
N LYS A 58 6.46 15.37 -11.18
CA LYS A 58 6.57 16.44 -12.20
C LYS A 58 5.50 16.18 -13.27
N ASN A 59 4.33 16.80 -13.14
CA ASN A 59 3.36 16.82 -14.23
C ASN A 59 2.92 18.28 -14.47
N PRO A 60 3.68 19.05 -15.26
CA PRO A 60 3.39 20.48 -15.48
C PRO A 60 2.09 20.72 -16.25
N ASN A 61 1.58 19.73 -16.99
CA ASN A 61 0.41 19.86 -17.87
C ASN A 61 -0.91 19.36 -17.25
N LEU A 62 -0.94 19.11 -15.94
CA LEU A 62 -2.14 18.63 -15.22
C LEU A 62 -3.11 19.78 -14.87
N SER A 63 -2.66 21.02 -15.04
CA SER A 63 -3.48 22.17 -14.75
C SER A 63 -4.50 22.38 -15.87
N ASN A 64 -5.79 22.31 -15.53
CA ASN A 64 -6.88 22.80 -16.39
C ASN A 64 -6.78 24.32 -16.67
N LEU A 65 -5.75 25.01 -16.16
CA LEU A 65 -5.50 26.42 -16.44
C LEU A 65 -5.42 26.72 -17.92
N ASP A 66 -4.78 25.88 -18.74
CA ASP A 66 -4.67 26.14 -20.18
C ASP A 66 -6.06 26.12 -20.85
N ALA A 67 -6.94 25.20 -20.42
CA ALA A 67 -8.32 25.16 -20.92
C ALA A 67 -9.14 26.39 -20.50
N VAL A 68 -8.93 26.89 -19.27
CA VAL A 68 -9.60 28.09 -18.76
C VAL A 68 -9.06 29.38 -19.41
N LEU A 69 -7.73 29.48 -19.59
CA LEU A 69 -7.06 30.62 -20.22
C LEU A 69 -7.41 30.72 -21.70
N ASN A 70 -7.42 29.59 -22.43
CA ASN A 70 -7.82 29.58 -23.83
C ASN A 70 -9.30 29.95 -23.98
N LYS A 71 -10.17 29.46 -23.09
CA LYS A 71 -11.59 29.84 -23.10
C LYS A 71 -11.79 31.34 -22.82
N ALA A 72 -11.12 31.90 -21.81
CA ALA A 72 -11.21 33.33 -21.51
C ALA A 72 -10.70 34.22 -22.67
N THR A 73 -9.64 33.80 -23.35
CA THR A 73 -9.10 34.54 -24.52
C THR A 73 -9.95 34.38 -25.78
N GLU A 74 -10.70 33.29 -25.93
CA GLU A 74 -11.71 33.13 -26.98
C GLU A 74 -12.94 34.00 -26.70
N ASP A 75 -13.41 34.02 -25.45
CA ASP A 75 -14.54 34.85 -25.03
C ASP A 75 -14.24 36.36 -25.21
N GLU A 76 -13.02 36.83 -24.88
CA GLU A 76 -12.62 38.23 -25.13
C GLU A 76 -12.49 38.60 -26.63
N LYS A 77 -12.12 37.63 -27.48
CA LYS A 77 -12.04 37.86 -28.93
C LYS A 77 -13.41 37.91 -29.59
N ALA A 78 -14.39 37.16 -29.06
CA ALA A 78 -15.77 37.22 -29.52
C ALA A 78 -16.40 38.59 -29.18
N ASP A 79 -16.25 39.05 -27.93
CA ASP A 79 -16.80 40.34 -27.45
C ASP A 79 -16.17 41.58 -28.12
N SER A 80 -14.94 41.48 -28.63
CA SER A 80 -14.26 42.59 -29.35
C SER A 80 -14.54 42.64 -30.85
N SER A 81 -15.34 41.69 -31.36
CA SER A 81 -15.71 41.57 -32.78
C SER A 81 -17.18 41.90 -33.09
N GLU A 82 -17.96 42.27 -32.07
CA GLU A 82 -19.23 43.01 -32.18
C GLU A 82 -19.02 44.52 -32.04
#